data_AF-A0A0K2UL29-F1
#
_entry.id   AF-A0A0K2UL29-F1
#
_cell.length_a   1.000
_cell.length_b   1.000
_cell.length_c   1.000
_cell.angle_alpha   90.00
_cell.angle_beta   90.00
_cell.angle_gamma   90.00
#
_symmetry.space_group_name_H-M   'P 1'
#
loop_
_entity.id
_entity.type
_entity.pdbx_description
1 polymer ?
#
loop_
_entity_poly.entity_id
_entity_poly.type
_entity_poly.pdbx_seq_one_letter_code
_entity_poly.pdbx_strand_id
1 'polypeptide(L)'
;LESEASSIFNTYIRNYNLEEAIISVQRRMHSNNIKNMVEYLIDKELDSSSGRRISLSLFIETLMKKKILPRFEMESVISYFYKGAQDYLSDFPRFWEYFVETIVNLFRPTYEPTLQTSELPMSYAIDFINSDNNNKGFEFIANLIIALVSQIGEARTFELFHSSQLHLKDSSLIDRFVSSNEKLIFLKRPLGHSSPEAIKLKLESLLLSDASNDTMCNWINNTVGKDISQEKWFIRTVIMECTRSAIKMPEKQLNVSDLDARLPLFSKLLNTDFDKQLQALFAIQKLVSELSFPPA
;
A
#
# COMPACT_ATOMS: atom_id res chain seq x y z
N LEU A 1 4.54 21.98 -28.37
CA LEU A 1 4.11 21.07 -27.29
C LEU A 1 5.16 19.99 -27.03
N GLU A 2 5.34 19.05 -27.97
CA GLU A 2 6.15 17.83 -27.81
C GLU A 2 7.64 18.09 -27.50
N SER A 3 8.26 19.01 -28.24
CA SER A 3 9.65 19.44 -28.00
C SER A 3 9.82 20.05 -26.60
N GLU A 4 8.88 20.91 -26.20
CA GLU A 4 8.82 21.52 -24.87
C GLU A 4 8.68 20.47 -23.77
N ALA A 5 7.72 19.55 -23.92
CA ALA A 5 7.44 18.46 -22.99
C ALA A 5 8.68 17.59 -22.77
N SER A 6 9.31 17.19 -23.87
CA SER A 6 10.56 16.41 -23.86
C SER A 6 11.69 17.16 -23.19
N SER A 7 11.85 18.45 -23.48
CA SER A 7 12.88 19.30 -22.90
C SER A 7 12.74 19.38 -21.38
N ILE A 8 11.52 19.63 -20.89
CA ILE A 8 11.23 19.72 -19.45
C ILE A 8 11.49 18.38 -18.77
N PHE A 9 10.92 17.29 -19.29
CA PHE A 9 11.07 15.96 -18.69
C PHE A 9 12.51 15.45 -18.74
N ASN A 10 13.25 15.65 -19.83
CA ASN A 10 14.66 15.24 -19.89
C ASN A 10 15.55 16.05 -18.95
N THR A 11 15.24 17.34 -18.75
CA THR A 11 15.95 18.18 -17.77
C THR A 11 15.67 17.70 -16.35
N TYR A 12 14.42 17.32 -16.05
CA TYR A 12 14.07 16.67 -14.79
C TYR A 12 14.90 15.41 -14.57
N ILE A 13 14.92 14.48 -15.53
CA ILE A 13 15.67 13.22 -15.39
C ILE A 13 17.17 13.47 -15.21
N ARG A 14 17.74 14.41 -15.96
CA ARG A 14 19.19 14.72 -15.88
C ARG A 14 19.60 15.35 -14.56
N ASN A 15 18.79 16.28 -14.06
CA ASN A 15 19.14 17.05 -12.86
C ASN A 15 18.55 16.45 -11.58
N TYR A 16 17.64 15.47 -11.72
CA TYR A 16 16.84 14.88 -10.65
C TYR A 16 16.08 15.92 -9.80
N ASN A 17 15.70 17.05 -10.43
CA ASN A 17 15.06 18.18 -9.76
C ASN A 17 13.59 18.31 -10.18
N LEU A 18 12.72 17.67 -9.40
CA LEU A 18 11.28 17.63 -9.70
C LEU A 18 10.62 19.00 -9.54
N GLU A 19 11.00 19.76 -8.51
CA GLU A 19 10.43 21.08 -8.25
C GLU A 19 10.70 22.07 -9.39
N GLU A 20 11.94 22.10 -9.90
CA GLU A 20 12.30 22.93 -11.06
C GLU A 20 11.57 22.51 -12.34
N ALA A 21 11.34 21.22 -12.52
CA ALA A 21 10.58 20.70 -13.66
C ALA A 21 9.12 21.20 -13.62
N ILE A 22 8.50 21.18 -12.44
CA ILE A 22 7.12 21.64 -12.25
C ILE A 22 7.02 23.16 -12.44
N ILE A 23 7.99 23.93 -11.95
CA ILE A 23 8.08 25.38 -12.23
C ILE A 23 8.23 25.61 -13.74
N SER A 24 9.03 24.80 -14.42
CA SER A 24 9.21 24.88 -15.87
C SER A 24 7.91 24.61 -16.63
N VAL A 25 7.11 23.64 -16.19
CA VAL A 25 5.76 23.40 -16.75
C VAL A 25 4.90 24.65 -16.60
N GLN A 26 4.79 25.21 -15.39
CA GLN A 26 3.95 26.38 -15.14
C GLN A 26 4.37 27.62 -15.95
N ARG A 27 5.67 27.77 -16.24
CA ARG A 27 6.20 28.93 -16.99
C ARG A 27 6.14 28.76 -18.50
N ARG A 28 6.33 27.53 -19.00
CA ARG A 28 6.55 27.25 -20.43
C ARG A 28 5.34 26.60 -21.10
N MET A 29 4.40 26.04 -20.35
CA MET A 29 3.25 25.34 -20.88
C MET A 29 1.95 26.10 -20.60
N HIS A 30 1.11 26.20 -21.62
CA HIS A 30 -0.25 26.70 -21.44
C HIS A 30 -1.10 25.68 -20.68
N SER A 31 -1.99 26.12 -19.78
CA SER A 31 -2.85 25.23 -18.97
C SER A 31 -3.65 24.23 -19.81
N ASN A 32 -4.25 24.68 -20.91
CA ASN A 32 -5.01 23.85 -21.86
C ASN A 32 -4.19 22.74 -22.53
N ASN A 33 -2.86 22.77 -22.42
CA ASN A 33 -1.96 21.82 -23.05
C ASN A 33 -1.37 20.79 -22.06
N ILE A 34 -1.68 20.90 -20.77
CA ILE A 34 -1.09 20.03 -19.73
C ILE A 34 -1.53 18.57 -19.93
N LYS A 35 -2.81 18.33 -20.19
CA LYS A 35 -3.32 16.99 -20.54
C LYS A 35 -2.54 16.39 -21.73
N ASN A 36 -2.47 17.11 -22.85
CA ASN A 36 -1.81 16.62 -24.06
C ASN A 36 -0.30 16.41 -23.85
N MET A 37 0.34 17.21 -22.99
CA MET A 37 1.73 17.00 -22.59
C MET A 37 1.90 15.66 -21.87
N VAL A 38 0.99 15.33 -20.95
CA VAL A 38 1.03 14.06 -20.20
C VAL A 38 0.77 12.87 -21.11
N GLU A 39 -0.22 12.95 -22.00
CA GLU A 39 -0.48 11.92 -23.03
C GLU A 39 0.78 11.67 -23.87
N TYR A 40 1.38 12.73 -24.40
CA TYR A 40 2.61 12.64 -25.18
C TYR A 40 3.78 12.02 -24.40
N LEU A 41 3.99 12.43 -23.14
CA LEU A 41 5.08 11.90 -22.33
C LEU A 41 4.88 10.43 -21.98
N ILE A 42 3.65 10.00 -21.66
CA ILE A 42 3.36 8.58 -21.43
C ILE A 42 3.70 7.79 -22.70
N ASP A 43 3.13 8.17 -23.84
CA ASP A 43 3.32 7.48 -25.11
C ASP A 43 4.82 7.36 -25.47
N LYS A 44 5.54 8.49 -25.37
CA LYS A 44 6.98 8.55 -25.67
C LYS A 44 7.85 7.70 -24.75
N GLU A 45 7.53 7.65 -23.46
CA GLU A 45 8.37 7.01 -22.45
C GLU A 45 7.95 5.56 -22.17
N LEU A 46 6.90 5.04 -22.83
CA LEU A 46 6.47 3.65 -22.71
C LEU A 46 7.65 2.69 -22.89
N ASP A 47 8.42 2.80 -23.97
CA ASP A 47 9.53 1.89 -24.26
C ASP A 47 10.88 2.33 -23.65
N SER A 48 10.86 3.21 -22.65
CA SER A 48 12.06 3.66 -21.95
C SER A 48 12.49 2.68 -20.84
N SER A 49 13.41 3.09 -19.95
CA SER A 49 13.76 2.27 -18.79
C SER A 49 12.67 2.34 -17.72
N SER A 50 12.51 1.28 -16.92
CA SER A 50 11.59 1.29 -15.76
C SER A 50 11.82 2.50 -14.85
N GLY A 51 13.08 2.85 -14.58
CA GLY A 51 13.42 4.07 -13.82
C GLY A 51 12.85 5.36 -14.43
N ARG A 52 12.93 5.55 -15.75
CA ARG A 52 12.34 6.72 -16.43
C ARG A 52 10.82 6.71 -16.36
N ARG A 53 10.17 5.56 -16.53
CA ARG A 53 8.71 5.43 -16.38
C ARG A 53 8.23 5.75 -14.96
N ILE A 54 8.92 5.24 -13.94
CA ILE A 54 8.62 5.56 -12.54
C ILE A 54 8.86 7.05 -12.24
N SER A 55 9.92 7.66 -12.78
CA SER A 55 10.15 9.11 -12.69
C SER A 55 9.04 9.90 -13.38
N LEU A 56 8.55 9.46 -14.54
CA LEU A 56 7.38 10.06 -15.19
C LEU A 56 6.14 9.97 -14.30
N SER A 57 5.92 8.83 -13.66
CA SER A 57 4.83 8.64 -12.72
C SER A 57 4.87 9.63 -11.55
N LEU A 58 6.07 9.84 -10.97
CA LEU A 58 6.27 10.83 -9.90
C LEU A 58 6.06 12.27 -10.39
N PHE A 59 6.47 12.56 -11.62
CA PHE A 59 6.25 13.85 -12.26
C PHE A 59 4.75 14.15 -12.43
N ILE A 60 3.97 13.18 -12.92
CA ILE A 60 2.51 13.31 -13.07
C ILE A 60 1.82 13.43 -11.71
N GLU A 61 2.20 12.61 -10.72
CA GLU A 61 1.68 12.69 -9.34
C GLU A 61 1.85 14.11 -8.79
N THR A 62 2.99 14.74 -9.04
CA THR A 62 3.29 16.09 -8.55
C THR A 62 2.48 17.16 -9.27
N LEU A 63 2.25 17.01 -10.58
CA LEU A 63 1.32 17.89 -11.32
C LEU A 63 -0.08 17.85 -10.73
N MET A 64 -0.56 16.65 -10.33
CA MET A 64 -1.86 16.48 -9.68
C MET A 64 -1.89 17.10 -8.28
N LYS A 65 -0.89 16.81 -7.44
CA LYS A 65 -0.76 17.40 -6.09
C LYS A 65 -0.78 18.93 -6.10
N LYS A 66 -0.11 19.54 -7.10
CA LYS A 66 -0.08 21.00 -7.28
C LYS A 66 -1.30 21.55 -8.04
N LYS A 67 -2.29 20.70 -8.36
CA LYS A 67 -3.52 21.06 -9.09
C LYS A 67 -3.24 21.68 -10.47
N ILE A 68 -2.08 21.37 -11.06
CA ILE A 68 -1.71 21.78 -12.43
C ILE A 68 -2.40 20.86 -13.43
N LEU A 69 -2.50 19.57 -13.12
CA LEU A 69 -3.30 18.58 -13.84
C LEU A 69 -4.50 18.16 -12.98
N PRO A 70 -5.73 18.59 -13.30
CA PRO A 70 -6.92 18.15 -12.58
C PRO A 70 -7.13 16.64 -12.66
N ARG A 71 -7.71 16.03 -11.60
CA ARG A 71 -8.00 14.59 -11.55
C ARG A 71 -8.81 14.11 -12.76
N PHE A 72 -9.88 14.79 -13.13
CA PHE A 72 -10.73 14.37 -14.26
C PHE A 72 -9.97 14.36 -15.60
N GLU A 73 -8.98 15.23 -15.79
CA GLU A 73 -8.15 15.22 -16.99
C GLU A 73 -7.23 14.00 -16.98
N MET A 74 -6.58 13.70 -15.84
CA MET A 74 -5.76 12.51 -15.71
C MET A 74 -6.56 11.21 -15.88
N GLU A 75 -7.77 11.15 -15.33
CA GLU A 75 -8.68 10.01 -15.54
C GLU A 75 -9.02 9.84 -17.03
N SER A 76 -9.17 10.95 -17.78
CA SER A 76 -9.37 10.90 -19.23
C SER A 76 -8.13 10.39 -19.98
N VAL A 77 -6.92 10.71 -19.50
CA VAL A 77 -5.66 10.19 -20.06
C VAL A 77 -5.57 8.68 -19.87
N ILE A 78 -5.83 8.18 -18.65
CA ILE A 78 -5.82 6.74 -18.39
C ILE A 78 -6.88 6.03 -19.25
N SER A 79 -8.08 6.60 -19.37
CA SER A 79 -9.14 6.07 -20.22
C SER A 79 -8.75 6.01 -21.70
N TYR A 80 -8.02 7.01 -22.20
CA TYR A 80 -7.52 7.04 -23.58
C TYR A 80 -6.58 5.86 -23.86
N PHE A 81 -5.53 5.67 -23.05
CA PHE A 81 -4.59 4.55 -23.21
C PHE A 81 -5.26 3.19 -23.01
N TYR A 82 -6.16 3.07 -22.03
CA TYR A 82 -6.91 1.85 -21.78
C TYR A 82 -7.76 1.43 -23.00
N LYS A 83 -8.49 2.38 -23.61
CA LYS A 83 -9.33 2.13 -24.80
C LYS A 83 -8.47 1.76 -26.02
N GLY A 84 -7.33 2.43 -26.19
CA GLY A 84 -6.36 2.18 -27.27
C GLY A 84 -5.45 0.97 -27.05
N ALA A 85 -5.53 0.28 -25.91
CA ALA A 85 -4.57 -0.75 -25.51
C ALA A 85 -4.40 -1.89 -26.54
N GLN A 86 -5.42 -2.21 -27.33
CA GLN A 86 -5.32 -3.28 -28.33
C GLN A 86 -4.33 -2.95 -29.44
N ASP A 87 -4.26 -1.68 -29.84
CA ASP A 87 -3.35 -1.23 -30.88
C ASP A 87 -1.92 -1.32 -30.36
N TYR A 88 -1.68 -0.88 -29.12
CA TYR A 88 -0.40 -1.05 -28.46
C TYR A 88 0.01 -2.51 -28.30
N LEU A 89 -0.88 -3.38 -27.82
CA LEU A 89 -0.56 -4.80 -27.55
C LEU A 89 -0.13 -5.57 -28.81
N SER A 90 -0.58 -5.12 -29.99
CA SER A 90 -0.21 -5.74 -31.28
C SER A 90 1.28 -5.59 -31.57
N ASP A 91 1.85 -4.42 -31.27
CA ASP A 91 3.27 -4.11 -31.50
C ASP A 91 4.11 -4.23 -30.22
N PHE A 92 3.44 -4.23 -29.06
CA PHE A 92 4.07 -4.06 -27.75
C PHE A 92 3.44 -4.98 -26.68
N PRO A 93 3.84 -6.26 -26.61
CA PRO A 93 3.22 -7.25 -25.72
C PRO A 93 3.30 -6.92 -24.22
N ARG A 94 4.28 -6.11 -23.81
CA ARG A 94 4.46 -5.65 -22.41
C ARG A 94 3.78 -4.31 -22.11
N PHE A 95 2.87 -3.87 -22.98
CA PHE A 95 2.18 -2.58 -22.85
C PHE A 95 1.62 -2.35 -21.44
N TRP A 96 0.87 -3.31 -20.88
CA TRP A 96 0.28 -3.12 -19.55
C TRP A 96 1.32 -2.89 -18.47
N GLU A 97 2.37 -3.71 -18.44
CA GLU A 97 3.46 -3.59 -17.47
C GLU A 97 4.11 -2.20 -17.54
N TYR A 98 4.39 -1.71 -18.74
CA TYR A 98 5.09 -0.44 -18.90
C TYR A 98 4.15 0.74 -18.70
N PHE A 99 2.92 0.66 -19.19
CA PHE A 99 1.91 1.68 -18.98
C PHE A 99 1.66 1.89 -17.48
N VAL A 100 1.47 0.82 -16.69
CA VAL A 100 1.24 0.97 -15.24
C VAL A 100 2.43 1.59 -14.53
N GLU A 101 3.67 1.33 -14.94
CA GLU A 101 4.85 1.99 -14.36
C GLU A 101 4.83 3.50 -14.58
N THR A 102 4.22 4.01 -15.66
CA THR A 102 4.08 5.46 -15.88
C THR A 102 3.04 6.12 -14.98
N ILE A 103 2.18 5.36 -14.29
CA ILE A 103 1.07 5.90 -13.48
C ILE A 103 0.99 5.32 -12.06
N VAL A 104 1.86 4.38 -11.68
CA VAL A 104 1.80 3.68 -10.38
C VAL A 104 1.83 4.61 -9.16
N ASN A 105 2.57 5.72 -9.21
CA ASN A 105 2.65 6.67 -8.11
C ASN A 105 1.32 7.39 -7.86
N LEU A 106 0.41 7.45 -8.84
CA LEU A 106 -0.93 8.02 -8.66
C LEU A 106 -1.78 7.19 -7.70
N PHE A 107 -1.56 5.87 -7.65
CA PHE A 107 -2.29 4.93 -6.81
C PHE A 107 -1.63 4.67 -5.47
N ARG A 108 -0.39 5.12 -5.29
CA ARG A 108 0.35 4.93 -4.05
C ARG A 108 -0.23 5.82 -2.94
N PRO A 109 -0.44 5.30 -1.72
CA PRO A 109 -0.77 6.15 -0.58
C PRO A 109 0.44 7.03 -0.23
N THR A 110 0.20 8.34 -0.16
CA THR A 110 1.18 9.29 0.38
C THR A 110 1.03 9.30 1.90
N TYR A 111 2.13 9.09 2.63
CA TYR A 111 2.13 9.20 4.08
C TYR A 111 2.26 10.66 4.48
N GLU A 112 1.13 11.35 4.61
CA GLU A 112 1.07 12.55 5.43
C GLU A 112 0.72 12.15 6.88
N PRO A 113 1.22 12.86 7.91
CA PRO A 113 1.07 12.48 9.32
C PRO A 113 -0.39 12.30 9.79
N THR A 114 -1.36 12.78 9.03
CA THR A 114 -2.77 12.87 9.43
C THR A 114 -3.76 12.16 8.49
N LEU A 115 -3.38 11.86 7.25
CA LEU A 115 -4.26 11.24 6.24
C LEU A 115 -3.45 10.39 5.25
N GLN A 116 -3.91 9.17 4.97
CA GLN A 116 -3.43 8.39 3.82
C GLN A 116 -4.25 8.81 2.60
N THR A 117 -3.64 9.53 1.66
CA THR A 117 -4.29 9.95 0.41
C THR A 117 -3.46 9.53 -0.79
N SER A 118 -4.13 8.98 -1.80
CA SER A 118 -3.59 8.77 -3.14
C SER A 118 -4.28 9.71 -4.12
N GLU A 119 -3.57 10.10 -5.18
CA GLU A 119 -4.13 10.94 -6.24
C GLU A 119 -5.24 10.23 -7.00
N LEU A 120 -5.21 8.89 -7.05
CA LEU A 120 -6.30 8.03 -7.51
C LEU A 120 -6.49 6.87 -6.52
N PRO A 121 -7.71 6.63 -6.02
CA PRO A 121 -7.97 5.48 -5.15
C PRO A 121 -7.91 4.19 -5.97
N MET A 122 -7.57 3.07 -5.33
CA MET A 122 -7.59 1.76 -5.99
C MET A 122 -8.98 1.42 -6.55
N SER A 123 -10.06 1.93 -5.94
CA SER A 123 -11.43 1.78 -6.42
C SER A 123 -11.66 2.38 -7.82
N TYR A 124 -10.92 3.41 -8.23
CA TYR A 124 -11.01 3.98 -9.58
C TYR A 124 -10.55 2.96 -10.64
N ALA A 125 -9.47 2.22 -10.38
CA ALA A 125 -9.00 1.21 -11.30
C ALA A 125 -10.01 0.05 -11.48
N ILE A 126 -10.89 -0.18 -10.51
CA ILE A 126 -11.89 -1.26 -10.54
C ILE A 126 -12.95 -1.03 -11.63
N ASP A 127 -13.30 0.21 -11.92
CA ASP A 127 -14.33 0.52 -12.92
C ASP A 127 -13.93 0.03 -14.33
N PHE A 128 -12.64 -0.21 -14.56
CA PHE A 128 -12.13 -0.83 -15.79
C PHE A 128 -12.44 -2.32 -15.90
N ILE A 129 -12.57 -3.08 -14.80
CA ILE A 129 -13.03 -4.48 -14.86
C ILE A 129 -14.50 -4.54 -15.28
N ASN A 130 -15.34 -3.69 -14.69
CA ASN A 130 -16.78 -3.76 -14.89
C ASN A 130 -17.22 -3.25 -16.27
N SER A 131 -16.37 -2.46 -16.93
CA SER A 131 -16.65 -1.88 -18.24
C SER A 131 -16.17 -2.73 -19.42
N ASP A 132 -15.48 -3.85 -19.17
CA ASP A 132 -14.82 -4.62 -20.23
C ASP A 132 -15.10 -6.14 -20.16
N ASN A 133 -15.57 -6.68 -21.29
CA ASN A 133 -15.79 -8.12 -21.49
C ASN A 133 -14.54 -8.85 -22.00
N ASN A 134 -13.45 -8.15 -22.33
CA ASN A 134 -12.27 -8.71 -23.02
C ASN A 134 -11.04 -8.92 -22.13
N ASN A 135 -11.22 -9.02 -20.81
CA ASN A 135 -10.13 -9.20 -19.82
C ASN A 135 -9.08 -8.08 -19.75
N LYS A 136 -9.19 -6.96 -20.50
CA LYS A 136 -8.19 -5.87 -20.47
C LYS A 136 -8.13 -5.21 -19.09
N GLY A 137 -9.29 -4.99 -18.48
CA GLY A 137 -9.39 -4.44 -17.13
C GLY A 137 -8.70 -5.31 -16.09
N PHE A 138 -8.77 -6.62 -16.28
CA PHE A 138 -8.09 -7.58 -15.43
C PHE A 138 -6.56 -7.53 -15.62
N GLU A 139 -6.06 -7.52 -16.86
CA GLU A 139 -4.62 -7.41 -17.14
C GLU A 139 -4.03 -6.09 -16.64
N PHE A 140 -4.74 -4.98 -16.85
CA PHE A 140 -4.37 -3.67 -16.35
C PHE A 140 -4.16 -3.68 -14.82
N ILE A 141 -5.14 -4.22 -14.08
CA ILE A 141 -5.09 -4.23 -12.61
C ILE A 141 -4.07 -5.22 -12.08
N ALA A 142 -3.92 -6.39 -12.71
CA ALA A 142 -2.89 -7.36 -12.33
C ALA A 142 -1.50 -6.72 -12.39
N ASN A 143 -1.20 -6.03 -13.49
CA ASN A 143 0.07 -5.32 -13.65
C ASN A 143 0.19 -4.15 -12.68
N LEU A 144 -0.89 -3.39 -12.42
CA LEU A 144 -0.88 -2.30 -11.45
C LEU A 144 -0.57 -2.79 -10.03
N ILE A 145 -1.14 -3.91 -9.61
CA ILE A 145 -0.86 -4.53 -8.31
C ILE A 145 0.62 -4.94 -8.22
N ILE A 146 1.17 -5.56 -9.26
CA ILE A 146 2.59 -5.95 -9.32
C ILE A 146 3.50 -4.71 -9.23
N ALA A 147 3.16 -3.64 -9.96
CA ALA A 147 3.90 -2.38 -9.89
C ALA A 147 3.83 -1.76 -8.48
N LEU A 148 2.67 -1.79 -7.83
CA LEU A 148 2.51 -1.33 -6.45
C LEU A 148 3.35 -2.16 -5.47
N VAL A 149 3.35 -3.49 -5.57
CA VAL A 149 4.24 -4.35 -4.74
C VAL A 149 5.69 -3.91 -4.89
N SER A 150 6.13 -3.55 -6.09
CA SER A 150 7.50 -3.10 -6.33
C SER A 150 7.80 -1.72 -5.73
N GLN A 151 6.79 -0.86 -5.58
CA GLN A 151 6.93 0.51 -5.06
C GLN A 151 6.74 0.62 -3.54
N ILE A 152 5.81 -0.14 -2.95
CA ILE A 152 5.43 -0.02 -1.52
C ILE A 152 5.48 -1.33 -0.75
N GLY A 153 5.85 -2.44 -1.40
CA GLY A 153 5.91 -3.76 -0.78
C GLY A 153 4.55 -4.45 -0.70
N GLU A 154 4.61 -5.75 -0.48
CA GLU A 154 3.45 -6.64 -0.55
C GLU A 154 2.39 -6.36 0.52
N ALA A 155 2.81 -6.11 1.76
CA ALA A 155 1.90 -5.86 2.88
C ALA A 155 1.01 -4.63 2.66
N ARG A 156 1.59 -3.52 2.18
CA ARG A 156 0.85 -2.27 1.93
C ARG A 156 -0.06 -2.39 0.71
N THR A 157 0.42 -3.03 -0.35
CA THR A 157 -0.40 -3.31 -1.53
C THR A 157 -1.58 -4.21 -1.18
N PHE A 158 -1.39 -5.20 -0.31
CA PHE A 158 -2.47 -6.04 0.20
C PHE A 158 -3.54 -5.21 0.92
N GLU A 159 -3.16 -4.32 1.83
CA GLU A 159 -4.11 -3.43 2.52
C GLU A 159 -4.86 -2.51 1.55
N LEU A 160 -4.15 -1.94 0.58
CA LEU A 160 -4.73 -1.06 -0.45
C LEU A 160 -5.74 -1.81 -1.34
N PHE A 161 -5.40 -3.03 -1.76
CA PHE A 161 -6.29 -3.89 -2.54
C PHE A 161 -7.56 -4.24 -1.75
N HIS A 162 -7.42 -4.53 -0.47
CA HIS A 162 -8.53 -4.94 0.36
C HIS A 162 -9.44 -3.78 0.79
N SER A 163 -8.88 -2.61 1.06
CA SER A 163 -9.66 -1.39 1.34
C SER A 163 -10.52 -0.96 0.15
N SER A 164 -10.13 -1.35 -1.07
CA SER A 164 -10.92 -1.12 -2.29
C SER A 164 -12.20 -1.95 -2.40
N GLN A 165 -12.40 -2.92 -1.49
CA GLN A 165 -13.55 -3.85 -1.46
C GLN A 165 -13.74 -4.68 -2.74
N LEU A 166 -12.71 -4.78 -3.59
CA LEU A 166 -12.77 -5.49 -4.86
C LEU A 166 -13.19 -6.96 -4.71
N HIS A 167 -12.61 -7.65 -3.73
CA HIS A 167 -12.89 -9.06 -3.42
C HIS A 167 -14.36 -9.35 -3.07
N LEU A 168 -15.14 -8.33 -2.67
CA LEU A 168 -16.56 -8.48 -2.34
C LEU A 168 -17.46 -8.50 -3.58
N LYS A 169 -16.99 -7.97 -4.71
CA LYS A 169 -17.78 -7.90 -5.95
C LYS A 169 -17.75 -9.21 -6.74
N ASP A 170 -16.63 -9.92 -6.70
CA ASP A 170 -16.44 -11.22 -7.35
C ASP A 170 -15.46 -12.07 -6.54
N SER A 171 -15.97 -13.11 -5.90
CA SER A 171 -15.19 -14.02 -5.07
C SER A 171 -14.17 -14.83 -5.88
N SER A 172 -14.37 -14.98 -7.19
CA SER A 172 -13.45 -15.68 -8.10
C SER A 172 -12.31 -14.80 -8.59
N LEU A 173 -12.39 -13.48 -8.37
CA LEU A 173 -11.45 -12.53 -8.95
C LEU A 173 -10.03 -12.70 -8.40
N ILE A 174 -9.90 -12.98 -7.08
CA ILE A 174 -8.60 -13.26 -6.47
C ILE A 174 -8.00 -14.52 -7.11
N ASP A 175 -8.80 -15.58 -7.31
CA ASP A 175 -8.32 -16.80 -7.94
C ASP A 175 -7.87 -16.56 -9.38
N ARG A 176 -8.57 -15.71 -10.13
CA ARG A 176 -8.14 -15.28 -11.48
C ARG A 176 -6.80 -14.56 -11.42
N PHE A 177 -6.62 -13.59 -10.53
CA PHE A 177 -5.35 -12.86 -10.36
C PHE A 177 -4.19 -13.82 -10.09
N VAL A 178 -4.36 -14.71 -9.11
CA VAL A 178 -3.32 -15.69 -8.78
C VAL A 178 -3.05 -16.67 -9.93
N SER A 179 -4.07 -17.06 -10.68
CA SER A 179 -3.91 -17.94 -11.85
C SER A 179 -3.15 -17.26 -12.99
N SER A 180 -3.29 -15.93 -13.12
CA SER A 180 -2.59 -15.15 -14.16
C SER A 180 -1.12 -14.89 -13.83
N ASN A 181 -0.79 -14.75 -12.55
CA ASN A 181 0.57 -14.46 -12.11
C ASN A 181 0.78 -14.93 -10.67
N GLU A 182 1.74 -15.84 -10.46
CA GLU A 182 2.07 -16.40 -9.15
C GLU A 182 2.52 -15.33 -8.14
N LYS A 183 3.06 -14.20 -8.61
CA LYS A 183 3.45 -13.06 -7.75
C LYS A 183 2.25 -12.44 -7.02
N LEU A 184 1.02 -12.74 -7.45
CA LEU A 184 -0.22 -12.24 -6.83
C LEU A 184 -0.78 -13.17 -5.76
N ILE A 185 -0.12 -14.30 -5.45
CA ILE A 185 -0.60 -15.30 -4.47
C ILE A 185 -0.89 -14.71 -3.08
N PHE A 186 -0.19 -13.64 -2.71
CA PHE A 186 -0.39 -12.94 -1.44
C PHE A 186 -1.79 -12.35 -1.27
N LEU A 187 -2.52 -12.11 -2.36
CA LEU A 187 -3.91 -11.62 -2.31
C LEU A 187 -4.87 -12.65 -1.69
N LYS A 188 -4.52 -13.94 -1.65
CA LYS A 188 -5.30 -14.99 -0.97
C LYS A 188 -5.16 -14.98 0.55
N ARG A 189 -4.26 -14.15 1.11
CA ARG A 189 -4.14 -14.04 2.57
C ARG A 189 -5.46 -13.53 3.16
N PRO A 190 -5.92 -14.07 4.29
CA PRO A 190 -7.20 -13.66 4.87
C PRO A 190 -7.18 -12.18 5.31
N LEU A 191 -8.23 -11.45 4.94
CA LEU A 191 -8.51 -10.07 5.35
C LEU A 191 -8.56 -9.92 6.87
N GLY A 192 -7.85 -8.90 7.40
CA GLY A 192 -7.93 -8.52 8.81
C GLY A 192 -6.80 -9.05 9.70
N HIS A 193 -5.69 -9.51 9.13
CA HIS A 193 -4.60 -10.10 9.91
C HIS A 193 -3.22 -9.47 9.71
N SER A 194 -3.15 -8.38 8.94
CA SER A 194 -1.89 -7.67 8.65
C SER A 194 -1.87 -6.20 9.08
N SER A 195 -3.02 -5.51 9.14
CA SER A 195 -3.03 -4.11 9.58
C SER A 195 -2.88 -4.00 11.09
N PRO A 196 -2.15 -2.99 11.61
CA PRO A 196 -1.92 -2.85 13.05
C PRO A 196 -3.20 -2.82 13.87
N GLU A 197 -4.22 -2.11 13.41
CA GLU A 197 -5.51 -1.98 14.07
C GLU A 197 -6.31 -3.28 14.05
N ALA A 198 -6.32 -4.02 12.94
CA ALA A 198 -7.04 -5.29 12.85
C ALA A 198 -6.36 -6.39 13.67
N ILE A 199 -5.02 -6.42 13.66
CA ILE A 199 -4.22 -7.30 14.53
C ILE A 199 -4.54 -6.99 15.99
N LYS A 200 -4.58 -5.71 16.37
CA LYS A 200 -4.90 -5.29 17.74
C LYS A 200 -6.31 -5.75 18.15
N LEU A 201 -7.34 -5.47 17.35
CA LEU A 201 -8.72 -5.89 17.64
C LEU A 201 -8.86 -7.42 17.73
N LYS A 202 -8.14 -8.15 16.87
CA LYS A 202 -8.14 -9.62 16.92
C LYS A 202 -7.43 -10.16 18.16
N LEU A 203 -6.31 -9.55 18.57
CA LEU A 203 -5.62 -9.87 19.82
C LEU A 203 -6.50 -9.62 21.03
N GLU A 204 -7.18 -8.47 21.09
CA GLU A 204 -8.15 -8.14 22.15
C GLU A 204 -9.26 -9.20 22.22
N SER A 205 -9.83 -9.59 21.07
CA SER A 205 -10.83 -10.67 20.99
C SER A 205 -10.32 -12.02 21.50
N LEU A 206 -9.08 -12.39 21.16
CA LEU A 206 -8.47 -13.66 21.61
C LEU A 206 -8.23 -13.63 23.13
N LEU A 207 -7.76 -12.51 23.67
CA LEU A 207 -7.54 -12.31 25.11
C LEU A 207 -8.85 -12.34 25.90
N LEU A 208 -9.91 -11.70 25.39
CA LEU A 208 -11.25 -11.72 25.99
C LEU A 208 -11.87 -13.13 25.99
N SER A 209 -11.58 -13.95 24.97
CA SER A 209 -12.03 -15.35 24.91
C SER A 209 -11.18 -16.32 25.73
N ASP A 210 -10.20 -15.80 26.49
CA ASP A 210 -9.19 -16.57 27.24
C ASP A 210 -8.49 -17.64 26.38
N ALA A 211 -8.13 -17.26 25.14
CA ALA A 211 -7.50 -18.18 24.21
C ALA A 211 -6.13 -18.65 24.77
N SER A 212 -5.84 -19.94 24.59
CA SER A 212 -4.56 -20.52 25.03
C SER A 212 -3.38 -19.96 24.23
N ASN A 213 -2.17 -20.06 24.81
CA ASN A 213 -0.95 -19.63 24.13
C ASN A 213 -0.72 -20.37 22.81
N ASP A 214 -1.11 -21.64 22.71
CA ASP A 214 -0.99 -22.41 21.47
C ASP A 214 -1.97 -21.93 20.40
N THR A 215 -3.20 -21.58 20.77
CA THR A 215 -4.17 -20.96 19.85
C THR A 215 -3.65 -19.62 19.33
N MET A 216 -3.08 -18.78 20.21
CA MET A 216 -2.46 -17.51 19.80
C MET A 216 -1.24 -17.73 18.90
N CYS A 217 -0.34 -18.67 19.23
CA CYS A 217 0.81 -18.99 18.39
C CYS A 217 0.39 -19.50 17.01
N ASN A 218 -0.61 -20.38 16.96
CA ASN A 218 -1.14 -20.90 15.71
C ASN A 218 -1.76 -19.78 14.86
N TRP A 219 -2.49 -18.85 15.47
CA TRP A 219 -3.00 -17.68 14.76
C TRP A 219 -1.88 -16.77 14.24
N ILE A 220 -0.85 -16.47 15.04
CA ILE A 220 0.30 -15.67 14.59
C ILE A 220 1.00 -16.35 13.41
N ASN A 221 1.27 -17.65 13.50
CA ASN A 221 1.99 -18.39 12.47
C ASN A 221 1.17 -18.57 11.18
N ASN A 222 -0.11 -18.88 11.29
CA ASN A 222 -0.96 -19.21 10.13
C ASN A 222 -1.59 -17.97 9.50
N THR A 223 -1.69 -16.87 10.24
CA THR A 223 -2.54 -15.74 9.83
C THR A 223 -1.79 -14.40 9.76
N VAL A 224 -0.88 -14.11 10.69
CA VAL A 224 -0.02 -12.92 10.62
C VAL A 224 1.19 -13.14 9.71
N GLY A 225 1.73 -14.37 9.73
CA GLY A 225 2.87 -14.75 8.90
C GLY A 225 4.21 -14.25 9.45
N LYS A 226 5.32 -14.79 8.90
CA LYS A 226 6.66 -14.54 9.43
C LYS A 226 7.06 -13.07 9.31
N ASP A 227 6.85 -12.44 8.16
CA ASP A 227 7.31 -11.08 7.90
C ASP A 227 6.79 -10.07 8.94
N ILE A 228 5.48 -10.09 9.20
CA ILE A 228 4.84 -9.18 10.16
C ILE A 228 5.14 -9.59 11.61
N SER A 229 5.22 -10.89 11.91
CA SER A 229 5.51 -11.36 13.26
C SER A 229 6.88 -10.91 13.80
N GLN A 230 7.82 -10.60 12.89
CA GLN A 230 9.15 -10.11 13.25
C GLN A 230 9.22 -8.57 13.39
N GLU A 231 8.18 -7.85 12.98
CA GLU A 231 8.17 -6.40 13.00
C GLU A 231 8.18 -5.81 14.42
N LYS A 232 8.93 -4.73 14.61
CA LYS A 232 9.08 -4.07 15.92
C LYS A 232 7.74 -3.59 16.47
N TRP A 233 6.86 -3.08 15.61
CA TRP A 233 5.53 -2.61 16.01
C TRP A 233 4.62 -3.77 16.44
N PHE A 234 4.70 -4.92 15.77
CA PHE A 234 3.87 -6.09 16.07
C PHE A 234 4.21 -6.64 17.46
N ILE A 235 5.51 -6.79 17.74
CA ILE A 235 5.99 -7.23 19.06
C ILE A 235 5.48 -6.30 20.15
N ARG A 236 5.55 -4.97 19.95
CA ARG A 236 5.01 -4.01 20.92
C ARG A 236 3.52 -4.21 21.14
N THR A 237 2.74 -4.41 20.09
CA THR A 237 1.28 -4.61 20.19
C THR A 237 0.95 -5.85 21.01
N VAL A 238 1.58 -7.00 20.74
CA VAL A 238 1.30 -8.24 21.48
C VAL A 238 1.66 -8.10 22.96
N ILE A 239 2.85 -7.56 23.27
CA ILE A 239 3.30 -7.37 24.65
C ILE A 239 2.35 -6.41 25.39
N MET A 240 1.99 -5.30 24.75
CA MET A 240 1.12 -4.28 25.33
C MET A 240 -0.27 -4.84 25.62
N GLU A 241 -0.93 -5.52 24.68
CA GLU A 241 -2.29 -6.02 24.89
C GLU A 241 -2.34 -7.18 25.88
N CYS A 242 -1.35 -8.08 25.87
CA CYS A 242 -1.27 -9.13 26.89
C CYS A 242 -1.06 -8.52 28.29
N THR A 243 -0.15 -7.55 28.42
CA THR A 243 0.08 -6.87 29.70
C THR A 243 -1.14 -6.08 30.15
N ARG A 244 -1.84 -5.43 29.22
CA ARG A 244 -3.09 -4.70 29.47
C ARG A 244 -4.18 -5.64 29.98
N SER A 245 -4.33 -6.82 29.39
CA SER A 245 -5.33 -7.81 29.81
C SER A 245 -5.11 -8.34 31.23
N ALA A 246 -3.85 -8.33 31.70
CA ALA A 246 -3.50 -8.73 33.06
C ALA A 246 -3.72 -7.62 34.11
N ILE A 247 -4.10 -6.40 33.71
CA ILE A 247 -4.33 -5.29 34.63
C ILE A 247 -5.80 -5.24 35.04
N LYS A 248 -6.05 -5.36 36.34
CA LYS A 248 -7.38 -5.20 36.93
C LYS A 248 -7.73 -3.72 37.04
N MET A 249 -8.83 -3.34 36.41
CA MET A 249 -9.43 -2.02 36.52
C MET A 249 -10.60 -2.08 37.53
N PRO A 250 -10.85 -1.03 38.33
CA PRO A 250 -10.25 0.31 38.27
C PRO A 250 -8.96 0.51 39.08
N GLU A 251 -8.52 -0.46 39.87
CA GLU A 251 -7.41 -0.32 40.83
C GLU A 251 -6.04 -0.20 40.14
N LYS A 252 -5.97 -0.41 38.82
CA LYS A 252 -4.75 -0.44 38.00
C LYS A 252 -3.69 -1.39 38.56
N GLN A 253 -4.12 -2.50 39.15
CA GLN A 253 -3.25 -3.52 39.72
C GLN A 253 -2.95 -4.61 38.70
N LEU A 254 -1.67 -4.93 38.53
CA LEU A 254 -1.23 -6.04 37.68
C LEU A 254 -1.50 -7.37 38.38
N ASN A 255 -2.22 -8.27 37.71
CA ASN A 255 -2.31 -9.68 38.09
C ASN A 255 -1.10 -10.42 37.54
N VAL A 256 -0.11 -10.66 38.40
CA VAL A 256 1.14 -11.33 38.03
C VAL A 256 0.89 -12.74 37.49
N SER A 257 -0.09 -13.47 38.03
CA SER A 257 -0.43 -14.83 37.57
C SER A 257 -0.95 -14.85 36.13
N ASP A 258 -1.77 -13.86 35.75
CA ASP A 258 -2.32 -13.77 34.38
C ASP A 258 -1.21 -13.40 33.38
N LEU A 259 -0.25 -12.59 33.80
CA LEU A 259 0.91 -12.24 32.98
C LEU A 259 1.90 -13.42 32.86
N ASP A 260 2.15 -14.13 33.96
CA ASP A 260 3.01 -15.32 34.00
C ASP A 260 2.47 -16.42 33.08
N ALA A 261 1.14 -16.57 33.02
CA ALA A 261 0.48 -17.48 32.09
C ALA A 261 0.80 -17.18 30.61
N ARG A 262 1.22 -15.95 30.26
CA ARG A 262 1.58 -15.54 28.88
C ARG A 262 3.08 -15.62 28.59
N LEU A 263 3.93 -15.95 29.56
CA LEU A 263 5.38 -16.10 29.35
C LEU A 263 5.75 -17.06 28.20
N PRO A 264 5.11 -18.22 28.01
CA PRO A 264 5.42 -19.12 26.89
C PRO A 264 5.20 -18.48 25.52
N LEU A 265 4.21 -17.59 25.38
CA LEU A 265 3.96 -16.84 24.15
C LEU A 265 5.08 -15.82 23.91
N PHE A 266 5.47 -15.08 24.96
CA PHE A 266 6.55 -14.09 24.87
C PHE A 266 7.90 -14.74 24.55
N SER A 267 8.21 -15.87 25.18
CA SER A 267 9.45 -16.62 24.89
C SER A 267 9.53 -17.03 23.41
N LYS A 268 8.42 -17.50 22.82
CA LYS A 268 8.35 -17.86 21.39
C LYS A 268 8.54 -16.64 20.48
N LEU A 269 8.00 -15.47 20.84
CA LEU A 269 8.09 -14.25 20.03
C LEU A 269 9.46 -13.55 20.12
N LEU A 270 9.99 -13.44 21.34
CA LEU A 270 11.22 -12.71 21.63
C LEU A 270 12.48 -13.54 21.37
N ASN A 271 12.43 -14.87 21.51
CA ASN A 271 13.48 -15.83 21.15
C ASN A 271 14.94 -15.36 21.35
N THR A 272 15.34 -15.05 22.58
CA THR A 272 16.69 -14.53 22.95
C THR A 272 17.20 -13.31 22.14
N ASP A 273 16.34 -12.68 21.35
CA ASP A 273 16.67 -11.54 20.50
C ASP A 273 16.60 -10.24 21.31
N PHE A 274 17.75 -9.57 21.43
CA PHE A 274 17.89 -8.35 22.22
C PHE A 274 17.02 -7.21 21.69
N ASP A 275 16.93 -7.04 20.37
CA ASP A 275 16.17 -5.93 19.76
C ASP A 275 14.68 -6.09 20.05
N LYS A 276 14.17 -7.33 20.08
CA LYS A 276 12.78 -7.63 20.41
C LYS A 276 12.48 -7.46 21.89
N GLN A 277 13.40 -7.87 22.75
CA GLN A 277 13.28 -7.64 24.20
C GLN A 277 13.23 -6.13 24.50
N LEU A 278 14.04 -5.33 23.81
CA LEU A 278 13.96 -3.87 23.89
C LEU A 278 12.60 -3.33 23.43
N GLN A 279 12.00 -3.91 22.37
CA GLN A 279 10.65 -3.53 21.95
C GLN A 279 9.59 -3.85 23.01
N ALA A 280 9.72 -5.00 23.69
CA ALA A 280 8.83 -5.36 24.79
C ALA A 280 8.92 -4.34 25.94
N LEU A 281 10.13 -3.91 26.29
CA LEU A 281 10.32 -2.87 27.31
C LEU A 281 9.67 -1.54 26.92
N PHE A 282 9.84 -1.09 25.67
CA PHE A 282 9.17 0.14 25.19
C PHE A 282 7.65 0.05 25.22
N ALA A 283 7.09 -1.12 24.90
CA ALA A 283 5.66 -1.35 24.96
C ALA A 283 5.12 -1.22 26.40
N ILE A 284 5.81 -1.84 27.37
CA ILE A 284 5.45 -1.77 28.78
C ILE A 284 5.61 -0.33 29.29
N GLN A 285 6.70 0.36 28.96
CA GLN A 285 6.91 1.76 29.35
C GLN A 285 5.80 2.68 28.84
N LYS A 286 5.39 2.50 27.57
CA LYS A 286 4.27 3.24 26.99
C LYS A 286 2.96 2.95 27.73
N LEU A 287 2.67 1.68 28.00
CA LEU A 287 1.47 1.26 28.73
C LEU A 287 1.42 1.86 30.15
N VAL A 288 2.53 1.83 30.88
CA VAL A 288 2.64 2.46 32.22
C VAL A 288 2.38 3.96 32.13
N SER A 289 2.88 4.61 31.09
CA SER A 289 2.63 6.03 30.84
C SER A 289 1.13 6.28 30.60
N GLU A 290 0.48 5.50 29.75
CA GLU A 290 -0.97 5.59 29.50
C GLU A 290 -1.81 5.38 30.78
N LEU A 291 -1.35 4.54 31.71
CA LEU A 291 -2.04 4.26 32.96
C LEU A 291 -1.77 5.30 34.05
N SER A 292 -0.67 6.04 33.97
CA SER A 292 -0.22 6.97 35.00
C SER A 292 -0.73 8.40 34.82
N PHE A 293 -1.23 8.78 33.64
CA PHE A 293 -1.86 10.07 33.38
C PHE A 293 -3.40 10.00 33.42
N PRO A 294 -4.10 11.04 33.93
CA PRO A 294 -5.56 11.12 33.80
C PRO A 294 -5.95 11.53 32.36
N PRO A 295 -7.17 11.18 31.88
CA PRO A 295 -7.76 11.84 30.72
C PRO A 295 -8.02 13.32 31.08
N ALA A 296 -7.65 14.23 30.18
CA ALA A 296 -8.04 15.63 30.25
C ALA A 296 -9.56 15.78 30.08
#